data_AF-A0A2V8VGX7-F1
#
_entry.id   AF-A0A2V8VGX7-F1
#
_cell.length_a   1.000
_cell.length_b   1.000
_cell.length_c   1.000
_cell.angle_alpha   90.00
_cell.angle_beta   90.00
_cell.angle_gamma   90.00
#
_symmetry.space_group_name_H-M   'P 1'
#
loop_
_entity.id
_entity.type
_entity.pdbx_description
1 polymer ?
#
loop_
_entity_poly.entity_id
_entity_poly.type
_entity_poly.pdbx_seq_one_letter_code
_entity_poly.pdbx_strand_id
1 'polypeptide(L)'
;MGQLFLLAGSPARAVDVFRGVLHDAPANANAYAGLGAAEFARGNYRAAQRDFQTTLRLAPDDQATRRRLDVCNELLMLDPTLRGLTPAERFSRSLKLVELTADEARCIGSNTSPELQRLLDKAGTALKAHVSAAHESEVSESNLDLAEQLWQARKGCKSPPAVDSPLALVLARLAQ
;
A
#
# COMPACT_ATOMS: atom_id res chain seq x y z
N MET A 1 2.40 27.11 -6.20
CA MET A 1 3.57 26.73 -5.37
C MET A 1 3.48 25.31 -4.83
N GLY A 2 2.39 24.89 -4.16
CA GLY A 2 2.30 23.52 -3.60
C GLY A 2 2.52 22.39 -4.62
N GLN A 3 1.92 22.51 -5.82
CA GLN A 3 2.14 21.56 -6.92
C GLN A 3 3.60 21.50 -7.41
N LEU A 4 4.30 22.64 -7.43
CA LEU A 4 5.72 22.68 -7.82
C LEU A 4 6.60 21.91 -6.82
N PHE A 5 6.28 21.96 -5.53
CA PHE A 5 6.99 21.17 -4.53
C PHE A 5 6.75 19.67 -4.69
N LEU A 6 5.57 19.24 -5.15
CA LEU A 6 5.33 17.83 -5.49
C LEU A 6 6.17 17.39 -6.68
N LEU A 7 6.19 18.20 -7.76
CA LEU A 7 7.01 17.93 -8.94
C LEU A 7 8.52 17.90 -8.61
N ALA A 8 8.95 18.74 -7.66
CA ALA A 8 10.32 18.78 -7.16
C ALA A 8 10.65 17.72 -6.09
N GLY A 9 9.79 16.70 -5.91
CA GLY A 9 10.03 15.60 -4.95
C GLY A 9 10.08 16.05 -3.48
N SER A 10 9.44 17.18 -3.15
CA SER A 10 9.47 17.81 -1.83
C SER A 10 8.08 17.84 -1.18
N PRO A 11 7.45 16.68 -0.91
CA PRO A 11 6.06 16.64 -0.48
C PRO A 11 5.83 17.25 0.92
N ALA A 12 6.84 17.25 1.81
CA ALA A 12 6.73 17.95 3.09
C ALA A 12 6.49 19.47 2.92
N ARG A 13 7.24 20.12 2.02
CA ARG A 13 7.02 21.54 1.71
C ARG A 13 5.69 21.79 1.01
N ALA A 14 5.22 20.84 0.20
CA ALA A 14 3.90 20.91 -0.41
C ALA A 14 2.78 20.91 0.64
N VAL A 15 2.89 20.05 1.67
CA VAL A 15 1.95 20.01 2.80
C VAL A 15 1.83 21.38 3.46
N ASP A 16 2.95 22.03 3.79
CA ASP A 16 2.94 23.33 4.46
C ASP A 16 2.24 24.40 3.62
N VAL A 17 2.52 24.42 2.30
CA VAL A 17 1.86 25.36 1.38
C VAL A 17 0.35 25.11 1.30
N PHE A 18 -0.09 23.85 1.15
CA PHE A 18 -1.51 23.56 1.04
C PHE A 18 -2.27 23.81 2.35
N ARG A 19 -1.64 23.58 3.50
CA ARG A 19 -2.21 23.96 4.80
C ARG A 19 -2.37 25.47 4.94
N GLY A 20 -1.41 26.25 4.45
CA GLY A 20 -1.55 27.71 4.38
C GLY A 20 -2.74 28.14 3.51
N VAL A 21 -2.89 27.54 2.32
CA VAL A 21 -4.06 27.83 1.45
C VAL A 21 -5.37 27.46 2.14
N LEU A 22 -5.41 26.35 2.87
CA LEU A 22 -6.60 25.90 3.61
C LEU A 22 -6.90 26.74 4.85
N HIS A 23 -5.91 27.44 5.42
CA HIS A 23 -6.13 28.42 6.47
C HIS A 23 -6.94 29.61 5.96
N ASP A 24 -6.57 30.13 4.77
CA ASP A 24 -7.24 31.27 4.15
C ASP A 24 -8.54 30.89 3.44
N ALA A 25 -8.61 29.68 2.88
CA ALA A 25 -9.75 29.16 2.12
C ALA A 25 -10.13 27.72 2.55
N PRO A 26 -10.87 27.56 3.66
CA PRO A 26 -11.18 26.24 4.24
C PRO A 26 -12.07 25.33 3.38
N ALA A 27 -12.71 25.85 2.33
CA ALA A 27 -13.55 25.09 1.40
C ALA A 27 -12.90 24.87 0.02
N ASN A 28 -11.57 25.00 -0.07
CA ASN A 28 -10.85 24.87 -1.32
C ASN A 28 -10.58 23.40 -1.67
N ALA A 29 -11.41 22.83 -2.57
CA ALA A 29 -11.29 21.46 -3.05
C ALA A 29 -9.89 21.15 -3.64
N ASN A 30 -9.34 22.06 -4.44
CA ASN A 30 -8.03 21.88 -5.07
C ASN A 30 -6.90 21.84 -4.05
N ALA A 31 -7.00 22.61 -2.97
CA ALA A 31 -6.02 22.60 -1.89
C ALA A 31 -6.08 21.30 -1.08
N TYR A 32 -7.27 20.77 -0.81
CA TYR A 32 -7.41 19.43 -0.22
C TYR A 32 -6.87 18.33 -1.13
N ALA A 33 -7.13 18.39 -2.45
CA ALA A 33 -6.61 17.43 -3.41
C ALA A 33 -5.07 17.44 -3.42
N GLY A 34 -4.49 18.64 -3.41
CA GLY A 34 -3.05 18.85 -3.33
C GLY A 34 -2.44 18.37 -2.02
N LEU A 35 -3.09 18.65 -0.88
CA LEU A 35 -2.68 18.17 0.44
C LEU A 35 -2.71 16.63 0.50
N GLY A 36 -3.78 16.01 0.00
CA GLY A 36 -3.91 14.56 -0.06
C GLY A 36 -2.82 13.93 -0.94
N ALA A 37 -2.48 14.52 -2.08
CA ALA A 37 -1.38 14.06 -2.93
C ALA A 37 -0.02 14.20 -2.24
N ALA A 38 0.18 15.27 -1.47
CA ALA A 38 1.40 15.47 -0.69
C ALA A 38 1.55 14.47 0.45
N GLU A 39 0.48 14.22 1.21
CA GLU A 39 0.50 13.20 2.27
C GLU A 39 0.64 11.78 1.69
N PHE A 40 0.05 11.51 0.52
CA PHE A 40 0.25 10.24 -0.20
C PHE A 40 1.72 10.01 -0.54
N ALA A 41 2.38 11.03 -1.11
CA ALA A 41 3.81 10.95 -1.45
C ALA A 41 4.72 10.82 -0.23
N ARG A 42 4.26 11.21 0.97
CA ARG A 42 4.96 10.98 2.24
C ARG A 42 4.69 9.60 2.86
N GLY A 43 3.85 8.78 2.23
CA GLY A 43 3.39 7.50 2.78
C GLY A 43 2.30 7.63 3.85
N ASN A 44 1.80 8.83 4.13
CA ASN A 44 0.78 9.10 5.15
C ASN A 44 -0.63 8.81 4.60
N TYR A 45 -0.89 7.56 4.19
CA TYR A 45 -2.12 7.20 3.46
C TYR A 45 -3.42 7.48 4.22
N ARG A 46 -3.43 7.37 5.56
CA ARG A 46 -4.60 7.78 6.38
C ARG A 46 -4.90 9.27 6.29
N ALA A 47 -3.88 10.13 6.21
CA ALA A 47 -4.09 11.56 6.04
C ALA A 47 -4.58 11.85 4.61
N ALA A 48 -3.89 11.28 3.62
CA ALA A 48 -4.28 11.38 2.22
C ALA A 48 -5.74 10.96 1.97
N GLN A 49 -6.18 9.84 2.55
CA GLN A 49 -7.55 9.36 2.46
C GLN A 49 -8.57 10.41 2.94
N ARG A 50 -8.36 11.03 4.11
CA ARG A 50 -9.27 12.06 4.64
C ARG A 50 -9.33 13.30 3.75
N ASP A 51 -8.18 13.73 3.23
CA ASP A 51 -8.10 14.93 2.40
C ASP A 51 -8.73 14.69 1.02
N PHE A 52 -8.56 13.49 0.44
CA PHE A 52 -9.28 13.08 -0.77
C PHE A 52 -10.79 12.93 -0.56
N GLN A 53 -11.23 12.35 0.57
CA GLN A 53 -12.66 12.32 0.93
C GLN A 53 -13.24 13.74 1.03
N THR A 54 -12.51 14.67 1.65
CA THR A 54 -12.94 16.07 1.75
C THR A 54 -13.01 16.73 0.39
N THR A 55 -12.03 16.47 -0.49
CA THR A 55 -12.05 16.92 -1.88
C THR A 55 -13.31 16.43 -2.61
N LEU A 56 -13.64 15.14 -2.52
CA LEU A 56 -14.83 14.57 -3.19
C LEU A 56 -16.15 15.03 -2.59
N ARG A 57 -16.17 15.47 -1.32
CA ARG A 57 -17.34 16.13 -0.74
C ARG A 57 -17.58 17.52 -1.35
N LEU A 58 -16.50 18.22 -1.71
CA LEU A 58 -16.55 19.57 -2.32
C LEU A 58 -16.66 19.53 -3.84
N ALA A 59 -16.08 18.52 -4.49
CA ALA A 59 -16.05 18.29 -5.92
C ALA A 59 -16.31 16.80 -6.24
N PRO A 60 -17.58 16.36 -6.25
CA PRO A 60 -17.94 14.94 -6.40
C PRO A 60 -17.53 14.29 -7.72
N ASP A 61 -17.32 15.09 -8.76
CA ASP A 61 -17.00 14.63 -10.12
C ASP A 61 -15.50 14.56 -10.41
N ASP A 62 -14.64 14.84 -9.42
CA ASP A 62 -13.18 14.70 -9.57
C ASP A 62 -12.76 13.23 -9.62
N GLN A 63 -12.73 12.68 -10.84
CA GLN A 63 -12.32 11.30 -11.11
C GLN A 63 -10.86 11.03 -10.73
N ALA A 64 -9.98 12.02 -10.83
CA ALA A 64 -8.56 11.84 -10.49
C ALA A 64 -8.40 11.64 -8.98
N THR A 65 -9.09 12.44 -8.19
CA THR A 65 -9.14 12.27 -6.73
C THR A 65 -9.82 10.96 -6.34
N ARG A 66 -10.90 10.56 -7.02
CA ARG A 66 -11.56 9.27 -6.76
C ARG A 66 -10.60 8.09 -6.91
N ARG A 67 -9.85 8.03 -8.02
CA ARG A 67 -8.82 6.99 -8.22
C ARG A 67 -7.76 7.00 -7.12
N ARG A 68 -7.29 8.18 -6.69
CA ARG A 68 -6.31 8.30 -5.60
C ARG A 68 -6.86 7.82 -4.25
N LEU A 69 -8.13 8.11 -3.98
CA LEU A 69 -8.80 7.61 -2.78
C LEU A 69 -8.92 6.07 -2.80
N ASP A 70 -9.25 5.49 -3.95
CA ASP A 70 -9.34 4.03 -4.10
C ASP A 70 -7.99 3.36 -3.81
N VAL A 71 -6.90 3.90 -4.35
CA VAL A 71 -5.53 3.44 -4.05
C VAL A 71 -5.21 3.56 -2.55
N CYS A 72 -5.57 4.68 -1.90
CA CYS A 72 -5.42 4.83 -0.44
C CYS A 72 -6.19 3.75 0.32
N ASN A 73 -7.43 3.45 -0.08
CA ASN A 73 -8.25 2.45 0.57
C ASN A 73 -7.62 1.05 0.44
N GLU A 74 -7.18 0.68 -0.75
CA GLU A 74 -6.49 -0.59 -1.00
C GLU A 74 -5.21 -0.71 -0.17
N LEU A 75 -4.38 0.34 -0.14
CA LEU A 75 -3.17 0.40 0.67
C LEU A 75 -3.47 0.17 2.16
N LEU A 76 -4.46 0.88 2.70
CA LEU A 76 -4.83 0.78 4.11
C LEU A 76 -5.47 -0.57 4.45
N MET A 77 -6.17 -1.20 3.49
CA MET A 77 -6.68 -2.55 3.68
C MET A 77 -5.56 -3.59 3.70
N LEU A 78 -4.50 -3.41 2.90
CA LEU A 78 -3.39 -4.34 2.81
C LEU A 78 -2.31 -4.14 3.88
N ASP A 79 -2.12 -2.93 4.40
CA ASP A 79 -1.02 -2.59 5.32
C ASP A 79 -1.17 -3.28 6.70
N PRO A 80 -0.33 -4.28 7.02
CA PRO A 80 -0.39 -5.01 8.28
C PRO A 80 0.27 -4.25 9.44
N THR A 81 0.99 -3.15 9.15
CA THR A 81 1.75 -2.35 10.13
C THR A 81 0.95 -1.19 10.72
N LEU A 82 -0.31 -1.05 10.30
CA LEU A 82 -1.16 0.02 10.78
C LEU A 82 -1.30 -0.01 12.31
N ARG A 83 -1.13 1.16 12.92
CA ARG A 83 -1.36 1.33 14.36
C ARG A 83 -2.83 1.05 14.68
N GLY A 84 -3.04 0.34 15.80
CA GLY A 84 -4.36 0.00 16.32
C GLY A 84 -4.93 -1.32 15.80
N LEU A 85 -4.24 -2.04 14.91
CA LEU A 85 -4.69 -3.36 14.48
C LEU A 85 -4.59 -4.39 15.62
N THR A 86 -5.60 -5.24 15.69
CA THR A 86 -5.58 -6.47 16.50
C THR A 86 -4.65 -7.52 15.89
N PRO A 87 -4.18 -8.53 16.65
CA PRO A 87 -3.40 -9.64 16.10
C PRO A 87 -4.09 -10.33 14.91
N ALA A 88 -5.38 -10.65 15.03
CA ALA A 88 -6.17 -11.28 13.98
C ALA A 88 -6.22 -10.45 12.68
N GLU A 89 -6.33 -9.13 12.82
CA GLU A 89 -6.31 -8.19 11.70
C GLU A 89 -4.94 -8.08 11.02
N ARG A 90 -3.85 -8.14 11.79
CA ARG A 90 -2.49 -8.19 11.21
C ARG A 90 -2.27 -9.52 10.49
N PHE A 91 -2.72 -10.61 11.10
CA PHE A 91 -2.64 -11.95 10.53
C PHE A 91 -3.41 -12.09 9.22
N SER A 92 -4.65 -11.61 9.19
CA SER A 92 -5.46 -11.62 7.95
C SER A 92 -4.78 -10.84 6.82
N ARG A 93 -4.20 -9.67 7.13
CA ARG A 93 -3.48 -8.85 6.15
C ARG A 93 -2.16 -9.49 5.71
N SER A 94 -1.37 -10.04 6.63
CA SER A 94 -0.11 -10.72 6.29
C SER A 94 -0.37 -11.93 5.39
N LEU A 95 -1.43 -12.70 5.67
CA LEU A 95 -1.83 -13.83 4.82
C LEU A 95 -2.30 -13.35 3.44
N LYS A 96 -3.02 -12.22 3.37
CA LYS A 96 -3.40 -11.61 2.08
C LYS A 96 -2.19 -11.17 1.27
N LEU A 97 -1.13 -10.66 1.91
CA LEU A 97 0.12 -10.34 1.21
C LEU A 97 0.80 -11.60 0.66
N VAL A 98 0.80 -12.72 1.39
CA VAL A 98 1.32 -14.00 0.88
C VAL A 98 0.53 -14.45 -0.35
N GLU A 99 -0.80 -14.38 -0.33
CA GLU A 99 -1.65 -14.71 -1.48
C GLU A 99 -1.30 -13.87 -2.70
N LEU A 100 -1.31 -12.54 -2.56
CA LEU A 100 -1.08 -11.61 -3.66
C LEU A 100 0.34 -11.71 -4.23
N THR A 101 1.35 -11.87 -3.37
CA THR A 101 2.74 -12.02 -3.81
C THR A 101 2.99 -13.36 -4.47
N ALA A 102 2.36 -14.45 -3.99
CA ALA A 102 2.43 -15.75 -4.66
C ALA A 102 1.83 -15.68 -6.07
N ASP A 103 0.65 -15.08 -6.22
CA ASP A 103 0.01 -14.93 -7.53
C ASP A 103 0.79 -14.02 -8.48
N GLU A 104 1.42 -12.95 -7.95
CA GLU A 104 2.35 -12.15 -8.73
C GLU A 104 3.64 -12.90 -9.09
N ALA A 105 4.09 -13.84 -8.26
CA ALA A 105 5.31 -14.60 -8.49
C ALA A 105 5.11 -15.81 -9.42
N ARG A 106 3.88 -16.25 -9.68
CA ARG A 106 3.60 -17.33 -10.65
C ARG A 106 4.04 -16.91 -12.06
N CYS A 107 5.09 -17.58 -12.56
CA CYS A 107 5.60 -17.39 -13.91
C CYS A 107 4.68 -18.08 -14.93
N ILE A 108 4.45 -17.47 -16.09
CA ILE A 108 3.78 -18.15 -17.21
C ILE A 108 4.86 -18.97 -17.94
N GLY A 109 4.87 -20.29 -17.78
CA GLY A 109 5.82 -21.22 -18.43
C GLY A 109 6.66 -22.06 -17.46
N SER A 110 7.68 -22.77 -17.97
CA SER A 110 8.48 -23.77 -17.22
C SER A 110 9.78 -23.25 -16.59
N ASN A 111 10.00 -21.94 -16.54
CA ASN A 111 11.24 -21.34 -15.99
C ASN A 111 11.15 -20.91 -14.52
N THR A 112 10.33 -21.59 -13.70
CA THR A 112 10.29 -21.35 -12.25
C THR A 112 11.57 -21.90 -11.62
N SER A 113 12.35 -21.05 -10.94
CA SER A 113 13.54 -21.52 -10.22
C SER A 113 13.15 -22.48 -9.08
N PRO A 114 14.02 -23.44 -8.70
CA PRO A 114 13.73 -24.33 -7.57
C PRO A 114 13.47 -23.59 -6.26
N GLU A 115 14.11 -22.43 -6.08
CA GLU A 115 13.90 -21.55 -4.92
C GLU A 115 12.49 -20.93 -4.95
N LEU A 116 12.08 -20.36 -6.08
CA LEU A 116 10.73 -19.79 -6.22
C LEU A 116 9.65 -20.87 -6.06
N GLN A 117 9.87 -22.08 -6.57
CA GLN A 117 8.93 -23.18 -6.37
C GLN A 117 8.75 -23.51 -4.88
N ARG A 118 9.85 -23.58 -4.11
CA ARG A 118 9.78 -23.81 -2.64
C ARG A 118 9.02 -22.70 -1.93
N LEU A 119 9.18 -21.44 -2.35
CA LEU A 119 8.44 -20.32 -1.78
C LEU A 119 6.94 -20.41 -2.09
N LEU A 120 6.58 -20.79 -3.32
CA LEU A 120 5.19 -21.03 -3.72
C LEU A 120 4.55 -22.19 -2.95
N ASP A 121 5.31 -23.27 -2.70
CA ASP A 121 4.84 -24.40 -1.90
C ASP A 121 4.59 -23.97 -0.44
N LYS A 122 5.51 -23.21 0.16
CA LYS A 122 5.33 -22.61 1.51
C LYS A 122 4.10 -21.71 1.58
N ALA A 123 3.89 -20.87 0.57
CA ALA A 123 2.70 -20.02 0.48
C ALA A 123 1.42 -20.86 0.44
N GLY A 124 1.41 -21.93 -0.37
CA GLY A 124 0.29 -22.87 -0.43
C GLY A 124 0.00 -23.56 0.91
N THR A 125 1.02 -23.86 1.72
CA THR A 125 0.85 -24.39 3.07
C THR A 125 0.29 -23.32 4.02
N ALA A 126 0.85 -22.11 4.02
CA ALA A 126 0.42 -21.01 4.88
C ALA A 126 -1.06 -20.65 4.64
N LEU A 127 -1.48 -20.56 3.38
CA LEU A 127 -2.85 -20.22 2.97
C LEU A 127 -3.91 -21.25 3.38
N LYS A 128 -3.49 -22.50 3.66
CA LYS A 128 -4.39 -23.59 4.10
C LYS A 128 -4.32 -23.84 5.61
N ALA A 129 -3.38 -23.21 6.31
CA ALA A 129 -3.16 -23.46 7.72
C ALA A 129 -4.28 -22.86 8.57
N HIS A 130 -4.76 -23.63 9.54
CA HIS A 130 -5.58 -23.11 10.62
C HIS A 130 -4.66 -22.64 11.76
N VAL A 131 -4.61 -21.34 11.99
CA VAL A 131 -3.79 -20.71 13.03
C VAL A 131 -4.67 -20.34 14.21
N SER A 132 -4.27 -20.72 15.42
CA SER A 132 -4.98 -20.30 16.64
C SER A 132 -4.58 -18.89 17.05
N ALA A 133 -5.47 -18.18 17.75
CA ALA A 133 -5.24 -16.80 18.20
C ALA A 133 -3.90 -16.60 18.96
N ALA A 134 -3.43 -17.63 19.66
CA ALA A 134 -2.16 -17.59 20.40
C ALA A 134 -0.91 -17.46 19.49
N HIS A 135 -0.99 -17.92 18.23
CA HIS A 135 0.13 -17.94 17.28
C HIS A 135 -0.02 -16.92 16.15
N GLU A 136 -1.14 -16.19 16.08
CA GLU A 136 -1.41 -15.22 15.00
C GLU A 136 -0.28 -14.20 14.81
N SER A 137 0.29 -13.68 15.90
CA SER A 137 1.39 -12.71 15.84
C SER A 137 2.66 -13.32 15.25
N GLU A 138 3.08 -14.50 15.71
CA GLU A 138 4.29 -15.19 15.23
C GLU A 138 4.16 -15.58 13.75
N VAL A 139 3.00 -16.16 13.38
CA VAL A 139 2.73 -16.53 11.99
C VAL A 139 2.59 -15.29 11.12
N SER A 140 2.12 -14.15 11.66
CA SER A 140 2.09 -12.89 10.93
C SER A 140 3.48 -12.48 10.48
N GLU A 141 4.46 -12.44 11.38
CA GLU A 141 5.84 -12.10 11.03
C GLU A 141 6.40 -13.06 9.96
N SER A 142 6.17 -14.37 10.14
CA SER A 142 6.57 -15.38 9.15
C SER A 142 5.91 -15.18 7.77
N ASN A 143 4.65 -14.75 7.74
CA ASN A 143 3.95 -14.43 6.50
C ASN A 143 4.53 -13.19 5.82
N LEU A 144 4.95 -12.17 6.58
CA LEU A 144 5.58 -10.97 6.03
C LEU A 144 6.92 -11.31 5.38
N ASP A 145 7.76 -12.08 6.06
CA ASP A 145 9.03 -12.57 5.52
C ASP A 145 8.84 -13.39 4.24
N LEU A 146 7.82 -14.25 4.22
CA LEU A 146 7.49 -15.06 3.04
C LEU A 146 6.99 -14.20 1.88
N ALA A 147 6.14 -13.22 2.14
CA ALA A 147 5.63 -12.30 1.14
C ALA A 147 6.76 -11.46 0.52
N GLU A 148 7.72 -10.99 1.32
CA GLU A 148 8.89 -10.29 0.81
C GLU A 148 9.78 -11.20 -0.06
N GLN A 149 10.06 -12.43 0.38
CA GLN A 149 10.84 -13.39 -0.40
C GLN A 149 10.19 -13.68 -1.77
N LEU A 150 8.87 -13.91 -1.80
CA LEU A 150 8.11 -14.07 -3.04
C LEU A 150 8.21 -12.83 -3.93
N TRP A 151 8.09 -11.65 -3.33
CA TRP A 151 8.17 -10.37 -4.03
C TRP A 151 9.53 -10.13 -4.69
N GLN A 152 10.63 -10.55 -4.05
CA GLN A 152 11.95 -10.45 -4.66
C GLN A 152 12.16 -11.50 -5.74
N ALA A 153 11.77 -12.76 -5.46
CA ALA A 153 11.94 -13.89 -6.38
C ALA A 153 11.19 -13.70 -7.71
N ARG A 154 10.05 -13.00 -7.70
CA ARG A 154 9.26 -12.73 -8.91
C ARG A 154 10.03 -11.96 -10.00
N LYS A 155 11.09 -11.22 -9.64
CA LYS A 155 11.85 -10.37 -10.58
C LYS A 155 12.48 -11.17 -11.71
N GLY A 156 12.75 -12.46 -11.51
CA GLY A 156 13.22 -13.36 -12.57
C GLY A 156 12.17 -13.69 -13.62
N CYS A 157 10.88 -13.41 -13.36
CA CYS A 157 9.76 -13.88 -14.17
C CYS A 157 8.81 -12.80 -14.70
N LYS A 158 8.63 -11.68 -13.98
CA LYS A 158 7.67 -10.63 -14.37
C LYS A 158 8.31 -9.25 -14.46
N SER A 159 7.75 -8.43 -15.37
CA SER A 159 8.03 -7.00 -15.42
C SER A 159 7.69 -6.32 -14.09
N PRO A 160 8.38 -5.23 -13.73
CA PRO A 160 8.06 -4.48 -12.53
C PRO A 160 6.59 -4.02 -12.55
N PRO A 161 5.91 -4.06 -11.39
CA PRO A 161 4.53 -3.58 -11.28
C PRO A 161 4.45 -2.07 -11.55
N ALA A 162 3.23 -1.57 -11.78
CA ALA A 162 2.98 -0.14 -11.83
C ALA A 162 3.47 0.55 -10.55
N VAL A 163 4.03 1.76 -10.67
CA VAL A 163 4.61 2.54 -9.56
C VAL A 163 3.60 2.79 -8.44
N ASP A 164 2.32 2.92 -8.80
CA ASP A 164 1.22 3.20 -7.86
C ASP A 164 0.50 1.92 -7.40
N SER A 165 1.04 0.73 -7.70
CA SER A 165 0.47 -0.55 -7.26
C SER A 165 0.42 -0.60 -5.73
N PRO A 166 -0.77 -0.78 -5.12
CA PRO A 166 -0.90 -0.86 -3.67
C PRO A 166 -0.01 -1.93 -3.04
N LEU A 167 0.05 -3.11 -3.66
CA LEU A 167 0.90 -4.20 -3.21
C LEU A 167 2.38 -3.81 -3.24
N ALA A 168 2.84 -3.18 -4.33
CA ALA A 168 4.23 -2.75 -4.46
C ALA A 168 4.62 -1.71 -3.41
N LEU A 169 3.74 -0.75 -3.14
CA LEU A 169 3.94 0.30 -2.15
C LEU A 169 3.94 -0.23 -0.71
N VAL A 170 3.09 -1.21 -0.38
CA VAL A 170 3.12 -1.88 0.93
C VAL A 170 4.42 -2.64 1.10
N LEU A 171 4.84 -3.45 0.13
CA LEU A 171 6.06 -4.24 0.22
C LEU A 171 7.33 -3.37 0.24
N ALA A 172 7.34 -2.26 -0.49
CA ALA A 172 8.43 -1.30 -0.43
C ALA A 172 8.56 -0.64 0.95
N ARG A 173 7.46 -0.52 1.71
CA ARG A 173 7.48 -0.03 3.09
C ARG A 173 7.96 -1.09 4.06
N LEU A 174 7.56 -2.34 3.90
CA LEU A 174 7.95 -3.45 4.78
C LEU A 174 9.47 -3.73 4.72
N ALA A 175 10.10 -3.46 3.58
CA ALA A 175 11.54 -3.66 3.38
C ALA A 175 12.45 -2.53 3.90
N GLN A 176 11.91 -1.56 4.66
CA GLN A 176 12.65 -0.41 5.23
C GLN A 176 12.78 -0.53 6.75
#